data_AF-L8WGR0-F1
#
_entry.id   AF-L8WGR0-F1
#
_cell.length_a   1.000
_cell.length_b   1.000
_cell.length_c   1.000
_cell.angle_alpha   90.00
_cell.angle_beta   90.00
_cell.angle_gamma   90.00
#
_symmetry.space_group_name_H-M   'P 1'
#
loop_
_entity.id
_entity.type
_entity.pdbx_description
1 polymer ?
#
loop_
_entity_poly.entity_id
_entity_poly.type
_entity_poly.pdbx_seq_one_letter_code
_entity_poly.pdbx_strand_id
1 'polypeptide(L)'
;MPGWVSNLADASRSNGTDFTAAWKPYITQISKDAAPYQYPDGPIILVQSENEFGGDSVTNPWSYGHTDHMKWVQETMRANGLDKVPTTHNDYKPQGEYATGPAKVDLYARDGYPLGWDCSHPEVWVLFRIYSRQVD
;
A
#
# COMPACT_ATOMS: atom_id res chain seq x y z
N MET A 1 -6.26 -7.47 9.78
CA MET A 1 -7.67 -7.43 9.33
C MET A 1 -8.57 -7.99 10.43
N PRO A 2 -9.84 -7.55 10.55
CA PRO A 2 -10.78 -8.15 11.49
C PRO A 2 -10.97 -9.65 11.23
N GLY A 3 -11.14 -10.45 12.29
CA GLY A 3 -11.20 -11.92 12.16
C GLY A 3 -12.31 -12.42 11.23
N TRP A 4 -13.44 -11.72 11.13
CA TRP A 4 -14.55 -12.11 10.25
C TRP A 4 -14.21 -12.06 8.75
N VAL A 5 -13.13 -11.39 8.35
CA VAL A 5 -12.66 -11.36 6.96
C VAL A 5 -12.29 -12.76 6.45
N SER A 6 -11.94 -13.70 7.35
CA SER A 6 -11.69 -15.10 6.97
C SER A 6 -12.91 -15.84 6.45
N ASN A 7 -14.12 -15.28 6.63
CA ASN A 7 -15.37 -15.88 6.15
C ASN A 7 -15.72 -15.44 4.72
N LEU A 8 -14.96 -14.50 4.12
CA LEU A 8 -15.17 -14.06 2.75
C LEU A 8 -14.68 -15.14 1.78
N ALA A 9 -15.40 -15.32 0.66
CA ALA A 9 -15.00 -16.25 -0.38
C ALA A 9 -13.79 -15.74 -1.18
N ASP A 10 -13.67 -14.42 -1.33
CA ASP A 10 -12.58 -13.78 -2.05
C ASP A 10 -11.27 -13.80 -1.26
N ALA A 11 -10.16 -13.87 -1.99
CA ALA A 11 -8.84 -13.68 -1.40
C ALA A 11 -8.71 -12.27 -0.81
N SER A 12 -8.06 -12.17 0.35
CA SER A 12 -7.73 -10.87 0.92
C SER A 12 -6.76 -10.11 0.02
N ARG A 13 -6.91 -8.78 -0.01
CA ARG A 13 -6.09 -7.84 -0.81
C ARG A 13 -6.21 -8.05 -2.32
N SER A 14 -7.32 -8.63 -2.77
CA SER A 14 -7.65 -8.83 -4.19
C SER A 14 -8.69 -7.81 -4.68
N ASN A 15 -8.98 -7.82 -5.98
CA ASN A 15 -10.10 -7.09 -6.57
C ASN A 15 -11.45 -7.84 -6.48
N GLY A 16 -11.55 -8.87 -5.63
CA GLY A 16 -12.80 -9.59 -5.38
C GLY A 16 -13.92 -8.68 -4.87
N THR A 17 -15.16 -8.99 -5.25
CA THR A 17 -16.33 -8.18 -4.92
C THR A 17 -16.63 -8.18 -3.42
N ASP A 18 -16.59 -9.34 -2.77
CA ASP A 18 -16.85 -9.51 -1.34
C ASP A 18 -15.75 -8.82 -0.52
N PHE A 19 -14.49 -8.99 -0.93
CA PHE A 19 -13.37 -8.30 -0.29
C PHE A 19 -13.48 -6.79 -0.44
N THR A 20 -13.82 -6.31 -1.66
CA THR A 20 -14.04 -4.89 -1.92
C THR A 20 -15.16 -4.31 -1.08
N ALA A 21 -16.28 -5.00 -0.99
CA ALA A 21 -17.41 -4.59 -0.15
C ALA A 21 -17.03 -4.57 1.34
N ALA A 22 -16.14 -5.47 1.78
CA ALA A 22 -15.70 -5.56 3.17
C ALA A 22 -14.79 -4.39 3.59
N TRP A 23 -13.83 -3.97 2.76
CA TRP A 23 -12.89 -2.89 3.14
C TRP A 23 -13.42 -1.48 2.87
N LYS A 24 -14.28 -1.32 1.85
CA LYS A 24 -14.71 0.00 1.37
C LYS A 24 -15.37 0.87 2.44
N PRO A 25 -16.27 0.38 3.32
CA PRO A 25 -16.85 1.18 4.39
C PRO A 25 -15.80 1.70 5.38
N TYR A 26 -14.79 0.88 5.71
CA TYR A 26 -13.71 1.28 6.61
C TYR A 26 -12.85 2.38 6.01
N ILE A 27 -12.36 2.20 4.77
CA ILE A 27 -11.54 3.23 4.09
C ILE A 27 -12.35 4.51 3.84
N THR A 28 -13.65 4.38 3.52
CA THR A 28 -14.56 5.53 3.40
C THR A 28 -14.61 6.34 4.69
N GLN A 29 -14.86 5.68 5.82
CA GLN A 29 -15.03 6.37 7.10
C GLN A 29 -13.72 7.01 7.59
N ILE A 30 -12.61 6.26 7.57
CA ILE A 30 -11.32 6.80 8.04
C ILE A 30 -10.85 7.97 7.16
N SER A 31 -11.15 7.94 5.86
CA SER A 31 -10.82 9.05 4.96
C SER A 31 -11.59 10.31 5.30
N LYS A 32 -12.90 10.19 5.59
CA LYS A 32 -13.74 11.32 6.03
C LYS A 32 -13.25 11.89 7.37
N ASP A 33 -12.90 11.01 8.31
CA ASP A 33 -12.45 11.41 9.64
C ASP A 33 -11.09 12.12 9.57
N ALA A 34 -10.20 11.69 8.66
CA ALA A 34 -8.88 12.28 8.47
C ALA A 34 -8.90 13.55 7.58
N ALA A 35 -9.87 13.70 6.68
CA ALA A 35 -9.92 14.79 5.69
C ALA A 35 -9.75 16.21 6.27
N PRO A 36 -10.37 16.58 7.43
CA PRO A 36 -10.20 17.91 8.02
C PRO A 36 -8.78 18.22 8.51
N TYR A 37 -7.94 17.19 8.70
CA TYR A 37 -6.62 17.31 9.32
C TYR A 37 -5.46 17.33 8.32
N GLN A 38 -5.75 17.49 7.03
CA GLN A 38 -4.72 17.66 6.00
C GLN A 38 -4.09 19.05 6.04
N TYR A 39 -2.79 19.13 5.80
CA TYR A 39 -2.06 20.39 5.66
C TYR A 39 -2.69 21.28 4.58
N PRO A 40 -2.77 22.61 4.77
CA PRO A 40 -2.27 23.38 5.92
C PRO A 40 -3.20 23.43 7.14
N ASP A 41 -4.41 22.86 7.04
CA ASP A 41 -5.43 22.95 8.10
C ASP A 41 -5.20 21.96 9.26
N GLY A 42 -4.32 20.97 9.06
CA GLY A 42 -3.90 20.03 10.09
C GLY A 42 -2.54 19.37 9.81
N PRO A 43 -2.15 18.39 10.65
CA PRO A 43 -0.82 17.81 10.64
C PRO A 43 -0.58 16.72 9.58
N ILE A 44 -1.61 16.22 8.89
CA ILE A 44 -1.45 15.16 7.88
C ILE A 44 -0.83 15.78 6.63
N ILE A 45 0.35 15.28 6.23
CA ILE A 45 1.10 15.76 5.04
C ILE A 45 1.26 14.72 3.93
N LEU A 46 0.96 13.45 4.21
CA LEU A 46 1.05 12.31 3.29
C LEU A 46 0.02 11.26 3.72
N VAL A 47 -0.48 10.48 2.76
CA VAL A 47 -1.35 9.32 3.01
C VAL A 47 -0.79 8.11 2.30
N GLN A 48 -0.64 6.99 3.00
CA GLN A 48 -0.21 5.74 2.39
C GLN A 48 -1.42 4.91 1.94
N SER A 49 -1.41 4.45 0.69
CA SER A 49 -2.36 3.48 0.17
C SER A 49 -1.74 2.07 0.21
N GLU A 50 -2.47 1.13 0.81
CA GLU A 50 -2.01 -0.25 1.02
C GLU A 50 -0.69 -0.34 1.83
N ASN A 51 -0.14 -1.54 2.02
CA ASN A 51 1.11 -1.74 2.76
C ASN A 51 1.97 -2.85 2.14
N GLU A 52 3.18 -2.57 1.67
CA GLU A 52 4.06 -3.60 1.08
C GLU A 52 3.34 -4.46 0.02
N PHE A 53 2.44 -3.81 -0.71
CA PHE A 53 1.62 -4.43 -1.73
C PHE A 53 2.39 -4.62 -3.04
N GLY A 54 2.48 -5.86 -3.50
CA GLY A 54 3.19 -6.20 -4.73
C GLY A 54 2.37 -5.92 -5.98
N GLY A 55 3.05 -5.73 -7.11
CA GLY A 55 2.43 -5.46 -8.40
C GLY A 55 1.53 -6.58 -8.92
N ASP A 56 0.73 -6.20 -9.90
CA ASP A 56 -0.22 -7.07 -10.58
C ASP A 56 0.46 -7.99 -11.59
N SER A 57 -0.06 -9.19 -11.72
CA SER A 57 0.38 -10.12 -12.77
C SER A 57 -0.77 -11.01 -13.20
N VAL A 58 -1.11 -10.93 -14.48
CA VAL A 58 -2.20 -11.72 -15.10
C VAL A 58 -1.94 -13.22 -15.12
N THR A 59 -0.69 -13.65 -14.94
CA THR A 59 -0.30 -15.06 -14.88
C THR A 59 -0.15 -15.58 -13.46
N ASN A 60 -0.17 -14.70 -12.46
CA ASN A 60 -0.09 -15.08 -11.06
C ASN A 60 -1.46 -14.88 -10.38
N PRO A 61 -2.21 -15.96 -10.08
CA PRO A 61 -3.53 -15.85 -9.47
C PRO A 61 -3.52 -15.16 -8.10
N TRP A 62 -2.37 -15.09 -7.43
CA TRP A 62 -2.23 -14.40 -6.14
C TRP A 62 -2.09 -12.89 -6.26
N SER A 63 -1.65 -12.39 -7.41
CA SER A 63 -1.48 -10.95 -7.65
C SER A 63 -2.38 -10.38 -8.73
N TYR A 64 -3.17 -11.24 -9.39
CA TYR A 64 -4.13 -10.82 -10.38
C TYR A 64 -5.11 -9.80 -9.79
N GLY A 65 -5.27 -8.66 -10.46
CA GLY A 65 -6.19 -7.61 -10.06
C GLY A 65 -5.66 -6.68 -8.97
N HIS A 66 -4.39 -6.81 -8.56
CA HIS A 66 -3.77 -5.89 -7.61
C HIS A 66 -3.77 -4.44 -8.10
N THR A 67 -3.62 -4.19 -9.41
CA THR A 67 -3.69 -2.83 -9.96
C THR A 67 -5.06 -2.20 -9.68
N ASP A 68 -6.14 -2.94 -9.93
CA ASP A 68 -7.50 -2.46 -9.71
C ASP A 68 -7.77 -2.25 -8.21
N HIS A 69 -7.38 -3.19 -7.36
CA HIS A 69 -7.52 -3.04 -5.91
C HIS A 69 -6.80 -1.80 -5.38
N MET A 70 -5.51 -1.64 -5.72
CA MET A 70 -4.70 -0.47 -5.32
C MET A 70 -5.30 0.84 -5.83
N LYS A 71 -5.81 0.85 -7.07
CA LYS A 71 -6.48 2.00 -7.65
C LYS A 71 -7.75 2.35 -6.90
N TRP A 72 -8.61 1.37 -6.62
CA TRP A 72 -9.88 1.60 -5.91
C TRP A 72 -9.68 2.08 -4.47
N VAL A 73 -8.63 1.61 -3.79
CA VAL A 73 -8.26 2.12 -2.45
C VAL A 73 -7.93 3.61 -2.54
N GLN A 74 -7.07 4.01 -3.48
CA GLN A 74 -6.71 5.42 -3.69
C GLN A 74 -7.92 6.27 -4.08
N GLU A 75 -8.74 5.80 -5.04
CA GLU A 75 -9.96 6.49 -5.46
C GLU A 75 -10.95 6.64 -4.30
N THR A 76 -11.09 5.63 -3.45
CA THR A 76 -11.95 5.71 -2.26
C THR A 76 -11.42 6.74 -1.26
N MET A 77 -10.11 6.84 -1.05
CA MET A 77 -9.51 7.88 -0.21
C MET A 77 -9.79 9.28 -0.77
N ARG A 78 -9.49 9.50 -2.06
CA ARG A 78 -9.68 10.79 -2.73
C ARG A 78 -11.15 11.21 -2.73
N ALA A 79 -12.06 10.31 -3.10
CA ALA A 79 -13.51 10.58 -3.16
C ALA A 79 -14.12 10.92 -1.79
N ASN A 80 -13.43 10.63 -0.69
CA ASN A 80 -13.87 10.89 0.67
C ASN A 80 -13.05 11.98 1.39
N GLY A 81 -12.38 12.83 0.62
CA GLY A 81 -11.81 14.09 1.10
C GLY A 81 -10.33 14.05 1.45
N LEU A 82 -9.63 12.93 1.30
CA LEU A 82 -8.17 12.89 1.38
C LEU A 82 -7.54 13.30 0.04
N ASP A 83 -7.73 14.54 -0.40
CA ASP A 83 -7.36 15.06 -1.73
C ASP A 83 -6.34 16.22 -1.70
N LYS A 84 -5.94 16.71 -0.52
CA LYS A 84 -5.02 17.86 -0.38
C LYS A 84 -3.54 17.45 -0.31
N VAL A 85 -3.25 16.21 0.11
CA VAL A 85 -1.88 15.73 0.33
C VAL A 85 -1.50 14.59 -0.63
N PRO A 86 -0.20 14.37 -0.92
CA PRO A 86 0.23 13.30 -1.81
C PRO A 86 -0.07 11.90 -1.27
N THR A 87 -0.39 10.95 -2.16
CA THR A 87 -0.39 9.52 -1.84
C THR A 87 1.02 8.93 -1.93
N THR A 88 1.30 7.95 -1.08
CA THR A 88 2.51 7.12 -1.14
C THR A 88 2.19 5.65 -0.96
N HIS A 89 3.18 4.81 -1.21
CA HIS A 89 3.17 3.37 -1.00
C HIS A 89 4.58 2.96 -0.57
N ASN A 90 4.68 2.00 0.34
CA ASN A 90 5.93 1.43 0.80
C ASN A 90 6.22 0.09 0.12
N ASP A 91 6.98 0.11 -0.98
CA ASP A 91 7.37 -1.11 -1.70
C ASP A 91 8.34 -1.94 -0.83
N TYR A 92 8.04 -3.23 -0.60
CA TYR A 92 8.83 -4.07 0.31
C TYR A 92 10.23 -4.40 -0.25
N LYS A 93 10.44 -4.18 -1.55
CA LYS A 93 11.72 -4.27 -2.24
C LYS A 93 11.75 -3.28 -3.40
N PRO A 94 12.90 -2.87 -3.97
CA PRO A 94 12.92 -1.84 -5.00
C PRO A 94 12.45 -2.35 -6.38
N GLN A 95 11.16 -2.65 -6.52
CA GLN A 95 10.56 -3.11 -7.78
C GLN A 95 9.99 -1.97 -8.61
N GLY A 96 9.71 -0.83 -7.99
CA GLY A 96 9.05 0.28 -8.67
C GLY A 96 7.54 0.05 -8.78
N GLU A 97 6.98 -0.79 -7.89
CA GLU A 97 5.54 -1.03 -7.88
C GLU A 97 4.80 0.29 -7.65
N TYR A 98 3.79 0.54 -8.50
CA TYR A 98 2.98 1.75 -8.46
C TYR A 98 3.75 3.08 -8.60
N ALA A 99 5.00 3.05 -9.07
CA ALA A 99 5.71 4.27 -9.50
C ALA A 99 5.16 4.81 -10.83
N THR A 100 4.51 3.94 -11.62
CA THR A 100 3.87 4.24 -12.90
C THR A 100 2.56 3.46 -13.05
N GLY A 101 1.81 3.71 -14.12
CA GLY A 101 0.61 2.95 -14.46
C GLY A 101 -0.68 3.42 -13.78
N PRO A 102 -1.78 2.66 -13.92
CA PRO A 102 -3.13 3.11 -13.54
C PRO A 102 -3.36 3.30 -12.03
N ALA A 103 -2.56 2.64 -11.20
CA ALA A 103 -2.60 2.73 -9.73
C ALA A 103 -1.42 3.53 -9.16
N LYS A 104 -0.80 4.40 -9.98
CA LYS A 104 0.37 5.18 -9.60
C LYS A 104 0.11 6.05 -8.35
N VAL A 105 1.03 6.02 -7.39
CA VAL A 105 1.08 6.97 -6.26
C VAL A 105 1.83 8.25 -6.61
N ASP A 106 1.60 9.33 -5.84
CA ASP A 106 2.29 10.60 -6.05
C ASP A 106 3.78 10.53 -5.69
N LEU A 107 4.11 9.84 -4.59
CA LEU A 107 5.47 9.63 -4.10
C LEU A 107 5.76 8.13 -3.94
N TYR A 108 6.60 7.57 -4.81
CA TYR A 108 7.11 6.22 -4.63
C TYR A 108 8.08 6.17 -3.45
N ALA A 109 7.85 5.25 -2.53
CA ALA A 109 8.74 4.94 -1.41
C ALA A 109 8.98 3.43 -1.34
N ARG A 110 10.03 3.04 -0.61
CA ARG A 110 10.36 1.64 -0.36
C ARG A 110 10.80 1.45 1.08
N ASP A 111 10.61 0.23 1.56
CA ASP A 111 11.11 -0.20 2.84
C ASP A 111 12.51 -0.82 2.73
N GLY A 112 13.13 -1.00 3.90
CA GLY A 112 14.44 -1.60 4.01
C GLY A 112 14.72 -2.04 5.44
N TYR A 113 14.78 -3.35 5.65
CA TYR A 113 15.12 -3.98 6.93
C TYR A 113 16.45 -4.75 6.78
N PRO A 114 17.59 -4.06 6.59
CA PRO A 114 18.84 -4.66 6.13
C PRO A 114 19.47 -5.66 7.11
N LEU A 115 19.20 -5.50 8.42
CA LEU A 115 19.69 -6.42 9.46
C LEU A 115 18.74 -7.59 9.71
N GLY A 116 17.56 -7.60 9.07
CA GLY A 116 16.55 -8.61 9.29
C GLY A 116 16.02 -8.60 10.72
N TRP A 117 15.73 -9.80 11.22
CA TRP A 117 14.98 -10.02 12.46
C TRP A 117 15.68 -10.98 13.42
N ASP A 118 16.96 -11.31 13.18
CA ASP A 118 17.73 -12.15 14.12
C ASP A 118 18.18 -11.31 15.32
N CYS A 119 17.36 -11.31 16.36
CA CYS A 119 17.68 -10.66 17.62
C CYS A 119 18.52 -11.55 18.56
N SER A 120 18.82 -12.80 18.18
CA SER A 120 19.60 -13.72 19.01
C SER A 120 21.12 -13.46 18.93
N HIS A 121 21.57 -12.70 17.93
CA HIS A 121 22.96 -12.27 17.74
C HIS A 121 23.04 -10.75 17.47
N PRO A 122 22.74 -9.89 18.47
CA PRO A 122 22.66 -8.44 18.27
C PRO A 122 23.99 -7.77 17.87
N GLU A 123 25.12 -8.45 18.08
CA GLU A 123 26.45 -8.02 17.66
C GLU A 123 26.76 -8.30 16.18
N VAL A 124 25.97 -9.16 15.51
CA VAL A 124 26.21 -9.56 14.12
C VAL A 124 25.60 -8.54 13.17
N TRP A 125 26.46 -7.87 12.39
CA TRP A 125 26.05 -6.97 11.32
C TRP A 125 26.33 -7.65 9.97
N VAL A 126 25.26 -8.13 9.31
CA VAL A 126 25.37 -8.82 8.03
C VAL A 126 25.65 -7.84 6.88
N LEU A 127 26.40 -8.30 5.88
CA LEU A 127 26.79 -7.49 4.73
C LEU A 127 25.57 -7.22 3.83
N PHE A 128 25.16 -5.95 3.73
CA PHE A 128 24.01 -5.53 2.93
C PHE A 128 24.34 -5.49 1.43
N ARG A 129 23.63 -6.27 0.61
CA ARG A 129 23.61 -6.06 -0.85
C ARG A 129 22.57 -4.99 -1.19
N ILE A 130 23.03 -3.77 -1.45
CA ILE A 130 22.21 -2.74 -2.08
C ILE A 130 21.98 -3.18 -3.53
N TYR A 131 20.82 -3.78 -3.83
CA TYR A 131 20.34 -3.86 -5.21
C TYR A 131 19.83 -2.48 -5.61
N SER A 132 20.71 -1.61 -6.09
CA SER A 132 20.31 -0.43 -6.86
C SER A 132 20.09 -0.89 -8.30
N ARG A 133 18.85 -0.83 -8.80
CA ARG A 133 18.69 -0.61 -10.24
C ARG A 133 19.16 0.82 -10.49
N GLN A 134 20.33 0.97 -11.10
CA GLN A 134 20.61 2.20 -11.84
C GLN A 134 19.52 2.27 -12.93
N VAL A 135 18.71 3.32 -12.85
CA VAL A 135 17.87 3.72 -13.97
C VAL A 135 18.81 4.46 -14.90
N ASP A 136 19.25 3.78 -15.97
CA ASP A 136 19.85 4.42 -17.14
C ASP A 136 18.75 5.09 -17.98
#